data_AF-A0A168IRI2-F1
#
_entry.id   AF-A0A168IRI2-F1
#
_cell.length_a   1.000
_cell.length_b   1.000
_cell.length_c   1.000
_cell.angle_alpha   90.00
_cell.angle_beta   90.00
_cell.angle_gamma   90.00
#
_symmetry.space_group_name_H-M   'P 1'
#
loop_
_entity.id
_entity.type
_entity.pdbx_description
1 polymer ?
#
loop_
_entity_poly.entity_id
_entity_poly.type
_entity_poly.pdbx_seq_one_letter_code
_entity_poly.pdbx_strand_id
1 'polypeptide(L)' 'QNIALAEQELEMVTDLFNRIADSCHKKCISTNYDQADLSQGEAVCIDRCVAKFIDVNTKVGEKMQQMGGQ' A
#
# COMPACT_ATOMS: atom_id res chain seq x y z
N GLN A 1 -23.56 14.08 10.36
CA GLN A 1 -22.21 14.12 10.96
C GLN A 1 -21.51 12.76 10.79
N ASN A 2 -22.12 11.64 11.16
CA ASN A 2 -21.48 10.31 11.02
C ASN A 2 -21.20 9.88 9.57
N ILE A 3 -22.03 10.29 8.60
CA ILE A 3 -21.85 9.94 7.18
C ILE A 3 -20.57 10.55 6.62
N ALA A 4 -20.29 11.83 6.90
CA ALA A 4 -19.09 12.51 6.40
C ALA A 4 -17.78 11.89 6.92
N LEU A 5 -17.76 11.42 8.16
CA LEU A 5 -16.60 10.70 8.70
C LEU A 5 -16.40 9.34 8.02
N ALA A 6 -17.49 8.60 7.80
CA ALA A 6 -17.43 7.32 7.09
C ALA A 6 -17.01 7.49 5.62
N GLU A 7 -17.46 8.55 4.94
CA GLU A 7 -17.02 8.90 3.58
C GLU A 7 -15.52 9.18 3.53
N GLN A 8 -15.00 9.95 4.49
CA GLN A 8 -13.58 10.24 4.59
C GLN A 8 -12.74 8.99 4.86
N GLU A 9 -13.20 8.09 5.74
CA GLU A 9 -12.54 6.82 5.99
C GLU A 9 -12.45 5.96 4.72
N LEU A 10 -13.55 5.87 3.95
CA LEU A 10 -13.57 5.15 2.68
C LEU A 10 -12.62 5.76 1.65
N GLU A 11 -12.56 7.08 1.54
CA GLU A 11 -11.63 7.76 0.64
C GLU A 11 -10.17 7.44 1.00
N MET A 12 -9.83 7.49 2.29
CA MET A 12 -8.48 7.15 2.76
C MET A 12 -8.11 5.69 2.46
N VAL A 13 -9.01 4.74 2.70
CA VAL A 13 -8.76 3.32 2.42
C VAL A 13 -8.59 3.08 0.91
N THR A 14 -9.37 3.78 0.09
CA THR A 14 -9.29 3.69 -1.37
C THR A 14 -7.96 4.24 -1.90
N ASP A 15 -7.52 5.41 -1.43
CA ASP A 15 -6.22 5.96 -1.79
C ASP A 15 -5.07 5.04 -1.36
N LEU A 16 -5.14 4.51 -0.13
CA LEU A 16 -4.16 3.55 0.37
C LEU A 16 -4.07 2.31 -0.50
N PHE A 17 -5.20 1.71 -0.88
CA PHE A 17 -5.25 0.54 -1.75
C PHE A 17 -4.60 0.82 -3.11
N ASN A 18 -4.94 1.95 -3.74
CA ASN A 18 -4.38 2.32 -5.04
C ASN A 18 -2.86 2.52 -4.98
N ARG A 19 -2.35 3.13 -3.91
CA ARG A 19 -0.90 3.31 -3.70
C ARG A 19 -0.18 1.99 -3.45
N ILE A 20 -0.79 1.06 -2.70
CA ILE A 20 -0.24 -0.28 -2.50
C ILE A 20 -0.16 -1.01 -3.83
N ALA A 21 -1.25 -1.02 -4.61
CA ALA A 21 -1.32 -1.69 -5.90
C ALA A 21 -0.25 -1.17 -6.86
N ASP A 22 -0.15 0.15 -7.05
CA ASP A 22 0.85 0.76 -7.93
C ASP A 22 2.29 0.50 -7.45
N SER A 23 2.57 0.69 -6.15
CA SER A 23 3.91 0.46 -5.60
C SER A 23 4.33 -1.01 -5.71
N CYS A 24 3.44 -1.95 -5.37
CA CYS A 24 3.80 -3.36 -5.40
C CYS A 24 3.85 -3.92 -6.81
N HIS A 25 3.00 -3.45 -7.73
CA HIS A 25 3.15 -3.78 -9.14
C HIS A 25 4.53 -3.34 -9.67
N LYS A 26 4.92 -2.08 -9.45
CA LYS A 26 6.23 -1.56 -9.87
C LYS A 26 7.44 -2.29 -9.28
N LYS A 27 7.30 -2.84 -8.07
CA LYS A 27 8.39 -3.52 -7.35
C LYS A 27 8.50 -5.01 -7.65
N CYS A 28 7.37 -5.66 -7.92
CA CYS A 28 7.32 -7.11 -7.97
C CYS A 28 7.02 -7.67 -9.36
N ILE A 29 6.37 -6.92 -10.26
CA ILE A 29 6.00 -7.41 -11.59
C ILE A 29 7.04 -6.96 -12.62
N SER A 30 7.56 -7.93 -13.37
CA SER A 30 8.45 -7.65 -14.51
C SER A 30 7.68 -6.95 -15.63
N THR A 31 8.31 -5.99 -16.30
CA THR A 31 7.74 -5.40 -17.54
C THR A 31 7.90 -6.32 -18.75
N ASN A 32 8.70 -7.39 -18.63
CA ASN A 32 8.79 -8.44 -19.62
C ASN A 32 7.76 -9.52 -19.27
N TYR A 33 6.63 -9.49 -19.98
CA TYR A 33 5.49 -10.37 -19.74
C TYR A 33 5.60 -11.64 -20.56
N ASP A 34 6.35 -12.61 -20.03
CA ASP A 34 6.56 -13.90 -20.69
C ASP A 34 5.37 -14.88 -20.48
N GLN A 35 4.51 -14.60 -19.51
CA GLN A 35 3.31 -15.37 -19.17
C GLN A 35 2.22 -14.47 -18.57
N ALA A 36 0.97 -14.92 -18.61
CA ALA A 36 -0.18 -14.16 -18.10
C ALA A 36 -0.39 -14.30 -16.59
N ASP A 37 -0.01 -15.44 -16.02
CA ASP A 37 -0.18 -15.73 -14.61
C ASP A 37 1.02 -15.24 -13.80
N LEU A 38 0.79 -14.92 -12.53
CA LEU A 38 1.87 -14.59 -11.61
C LEU A 38 2.75 -15.82 -11.37
N SER A 39 4.06 -15.66 -11.56
CA SER A 39 5.01 -16.65 -11.10
C SER A 39 4.96 -16.76 -9.57
N GLN A 40 5.40 -17.90 -9.03
CA GLN A 40 5.51 -18.09 -7.58
C GLN A 40 6.37 -17.00 -6.91
N GLY A 41 7.40 -16.50 -7.63
CA GLY A 41 8.26 -15.43 -7.15
C GLY A 41 7.52 -14.09 -7.05
N GLU A 42 6.72 -13.73 -8.06
CA GLU A 42 5.92 -12.51 -8.07
C GLU A 42 4.85 -12.53 -6.99
N ALA A 43 4.14 -13.66 -6.82
CA ALA A 43 3.13 -13.83 -5.77
C ALA A 43 3.73 -13.61 -4.36
N VAL A 44 4.83 -14.31 -4.05
CA VAL A 44 5.52 -14.15 -2.75
C VAL A 44 6.12 -12.74 -2.59
N CYS A 45 6.57 -12.11 -3.67
CA CYS A 45 7.03 -10.73 -3.63
C CYS A 45 5.89 -9.78 -3.26
N ILE A 46 4.71 -9.92 -3.86
CA ILE A 46 3.54 -9.09 -3.57
C ILE A 46 3.16 -9.19 -2.09
N ASP A 47 3.07 -10.39 -1.52
CA ASP A 47 2.77 -10.59 -0.10
C ASP A 47 3.74 -9.83 0.80
N ARG A 48 5.05 -9.98 0.53
CA ARG A 48 6.11 -9.26 1.25
C ARG A 48 6.05 -7.75 1.02
N CYS A 49 5.68 -7.31 -0.18
CA CYS A 49 5.58 -5.90 -0.52
C CYS A 49 4.45 -5.23 0.27
N VAL A 50 3.27 -5.83 0.30
CA VAL A 50 2.11 -5.30 1.06
C VAL A 50 2.45 -5.22 2.55
N ALA A 51 3.03 -6.30 3.12
CA ALA A 51 3.45 -6.31 4.52
C ALA A 51 4.45 -5.18 4.84
N LYS A 52 5.46 -4.98 3.99
CA LYS A 52 6.42 -3.89 4.14
C LYS A 52 5.81 -2.51 3.94
N PHE A 53 4.86 -2.36 3.01
CA PHE A 53 4.20 -1.07 2.75
C PHE A 53 3.45 -0.62 4.00
N ILE A 54 2.67 -1.52 4.62
CA ILE A 54 1.92 -1.22 5.83
C ILE A 54 2.86 -0.90 7.00
N ASP A 55 3.93 -1.68 7.20
CA ASP A 55 4.94 -1.40 8.24
C ASP A 55 5.59 -0.02 8.06
N VAL A 56 5.97 0.35 6.83
CA VAL A 56 6.51 1.68 6.53
C VAL A 56 5.47 2.77 6.74
N ASN A 57 4.23 2.56 6.30
CA ASN A 57 3.15 3.52 6.47
C ASN A 57 2.88 3.84 7.95
N THR A 58 2.88 2.81 8.82
CA THR A 58 2.76 2.97 10.27
C THR A 58 3.91 3.79 10.84
N LYS A 59 5.16 3.43 10.52
CA LYS A 59 6.35 4.15 11.01
C LYS A 59 6.39 5.61 10.55
N VAL A 60 5.98 5.89 9.32
CA VAL A 60 5.85 7.25 8.81
C VAL A 60 4.77 8.00 9.60
N GLY A 61 3.62 7.38 9.86
CA GLY A 61 2.56 7.96 10.70
C GLY A 61 3.05 8.32 12.11
N GLU A 62 3.72 7.40 12.79
CA GLU A 62 4.33 7.63 14.10
C GLU A 62 5.31 8.80 14.08
N LYS A 63 6.15 8.87 13.04
CA LYS A 63 7.14 9.95 12.90
C LYS A 63 6.48 11.31 12.65
N MET A 64 5.45 11.35 11.83
CA MET A 64 4.67 12.57 11.57
C MET A 64 3.99 13.09 12.84
N GLN A 65 3.44 12.19 13.67
CA GLN A 65 2.86 12.57 14.97
C GLN A 65 3.91 13.14 15.93
N GLN A 66 5.10 12.53 16.00
CA GLN A 66 6.21 13.07 16.81
C GLN A 66 6.65 14.47 16.36
N MET A 67 6.62 14.75 15.05
CA MET A 67 7.00 16.05 14.50
C MET A 67 5.91 17.11 14.66
N GLY A 68 4.63 16.75 14.55
CA GLY A 68 3.50 17.66 14.74
C GLY A 68 3.17 17.99 16.21
N GLY A 69 3.80 17.30 17.16
CA GLY A 69 3.72 17.58 18.59
C GLY A 69 4.80 18.54 19.12
N GLN A 70 5.56 19.21 18.24
CA GLN A 70 6.47 20.32 18.56
C GLN A 70 5.88 21.65 18.10
#